data_AF-A0AAV2FXE9-F1
#
_entry.id   AF-A0AAV2FXE9-F1
#
_cell.length_a   1.000
_cell.length_b   1.000
_cell.length_c   1.000
_cell.angle_alpha   90.00
_cell.angle_beta   90.00
_cell.angle_gamma   90.00
#
_symmetry.space_group_name_H-M   'P 1'
#
loop_
_entity.id
_entity.type
_entity.pdbx_description
1 polymer ?
#
loop_
_entity_poly.entity_id
_entity_poly.type
_entity_poly.pdbx_seq_one_letter_code
_entity_poly.pdbx_strand_id
1 'polypeptide(L)'
;MAAAAETSKNPHLLTIPATTILLCLQSLSYHYSLAADTITQGGLALNSSSTLLSRNGLFTLGFQRLQSNRSFLGIWYANDASALFWVANRSSPVPDDSGDLSPDPNSIDFFSN
;
A
#
# COMPACT_ATOMS: atom_id res chain seq x y z
N MET A 1 -29.00 40.11 -44.17
CA MET A 1 -29.21 38.72 -43.75
C MET A 1 -27.84 38.05 -43.75
N ALA A 2 -27.40 37.55 -42.59
CA ALA A 2 -26.01 37.39 -42.19
C ALA A 2 -25.20 36.36 -43.02
N ALA A 3 -23.94 36.69 -43.31
CA ALA A 3 -22.94 35.79 -43.85
C ALA A 3 -22.37 34.92 -42.72
N ALA A 4 -22.55 33.59 -42.81
CA ALA A 4 -21.94 32.63 -41.91
C ALA A 4 -20.44 32.52 -42.22
N ALA A 5 -19.59 32.89 -41.27
CA ALA A 5 -18.15 32.72 -41.37
C ALA A 5 -17.80 31.23 -41.28
N GLU A 6 -17.48 30.61 -42.42
CA GLU A 6 -16.93 29.27 -42.46
C GLU A 6 -15.49 29.29 -41.91
N THR A 7 -15.34 28.89 -40.66
CA THR A 7 -14.03 28.59 -40.06
C THR A 7 -13.45 27.36 -40.75
N SER A 8 -12.44 27.57 -41.60
CA SER A 8 -11.60 26.52 -42.16
C SER A 8 -11.11 25.58 -41.05
N LYS A 9 -11.55 24.32 -41.10
CA LYS A 9 -11.19 23.26 -40.15
C LYS A 9 -9.71 22.93 -40.31
N ASN A 10 -8.83 23.70 -39.66
CA ASN A 10 -7.41 23.39 -39.56
C ASN A 10 -7.22 22.17 -38.64
N PRO A 11 -6.95 20.97 -39.17
CA PRO A 11 -6.96 19.73 -38.39
C PRO A 11 -5.84 19.70 -37.34
N HIS A 12 -4.80 20.51 -37.53
CA HIS A 12 -3.69 20.66 -36.59
C HIS A 12 -4.10 21.29 -35.25
N LEU A 13 -5.11 22.18 -35.24
CA LEU A 13 -5.51 22.91 -34.03
C LEU A 13 -6.25 22.02 -33.01
N LEU A 14 -6.97 21.00 -33.50
CA LEU A 14 -7.71 20.04 -32.66
C LEU A 14 -6.86 18.83 -32.25
N THR A 15 -5.82 18.52 -33.01
CA THR A 15 -4.94 17.38 -32.76
C THR A 15 -4.04 17.61 -31.54
N ILE A 16 -3.51 18.82 -31.36
CA ILE A 16 -2.63 19.19 -30.24
C ILE A 16 -3.30 19.08 -28.86
N PRO A 17 -4.51 19.64 -28.61
CA PRO A 17 -5.17 19.49 -27.31
C PRO A 17 -5.58 18.05 -27.04
N ALA A 18 -6.01 17.30 -28.06
CA ALA A 18 -6.38 15.89 -27.91
C ALA A 18 -5.19 15.02 -27.50
N THR A 19 -4.01 15.23 -28.10
CA THR A 19 -2.80 14.49 -27.73
C THR A 19 -2.28 14.89 -26.35
N THR A 20 -2.37 16.16 -25.96
CA THR A 20 -1.99 16.59 -24.58
C THR A 20 -2.92 16.02 -23.53
N ILE A 21 -4.24 16.02 -23.77
CA ILE A 21 -5.23 15.39 -22.87
C ILE A 21 -4.95 13.89 -22.74
N LEU A 22 -4.68 13.20 -23.85
CA LEU A 22 -4.37 11.77 -23.84
C LEU A 22 -3.08 11.47 -23.05
N LEU A 23 -2.04 12.29 -23.21
CA LEU A 23 -0.79 12.18 -22.44
C LEU A 23 -0.99 12.45 -20.94
N CYS A 24 -1.83 13.43 -20.58
CA CYS A 24 -2.22 13.68 -19.20
C CYS A 24 -2.98 12.50 -18.60
N LEU A 25 -3.95 11.92 -19.32
CA LEU A 25 -4.70 10.76 -18.82
C LEU A 25 -3.78 9.55 -18.61
N GLN A 26 -2.79 9.35 -19.48
CA GLN A 26 -1.77 8.33 -19.32
C GLN A 26 -0.91 8.57 -18.07
N SER A 27 -0.50 9.81 -17.79
CA SER A 27 0.29 10.11 -16.59
C SER A 27 -0.50 9.94 -15.28
N LEU A 28 -1.82 10.18 -15.29
CA LEU A 28 -2.70 9.86 -14.16
C LEU A 28 -2.86 8.35 -13.93
N SER A 29 -2.67 7.51 -14.97
CA SER A 29 -2.77 6.04 -14.86
C SER A 29 -1.46 5.33 -14.51
N TYR A 30 -0.32 6.00 -14.64
CA TYR A 30 1.01 5.44 -14.34
C TYR A 30 1.38 5.62 -12.87
N HIS A 31 0.63 4.99 -11.97
CA HIS A 31 1.06 4.79 -10.59
C HIS A 31 1.86 3.48 -10.49
N TYR A 32 3.15 3.52 -10.84
CA TYR A 32 4.06 2.47 -10.41
C TYR A 32 4.24 2.57 -8.90
N SER A 33 3.60 1.68 -8.15
CA SER A 33 3.94 1.48 -6.75
C SER A 33 5.28 0.75 -6.67
N LEU A 34 6.36 1.51 -6.50
CA LEU A 34 7.66 0.94 -6.11
C LEU A 34 7.53 0.44 -4.67
N ALA A 35 7.26 -0.86 -4.52
CA ALA A 35 7.31 -1.53 -3.22
C ALA A 35 8.71 -1.31 -2.61
N ALA A 36 8.73 -0.79 -1.38
CA ALA A 36 9.94 -0.25 -0.79
C ALA A 36 10.62 -1.20 0.17
N ASP A 37 9.80 -1.91 0.94
CA ASP A 37 10.20 -2.95 1.86
C ASP A 37 9.57 -4.23 1.36
N THR A 38 10.41 -5.10 0.83
CA THR A 38 10.00 -6.44 0.44
C THR A 38 10.32 -7.33 1.62
N ILE A 39 9.29 -7.94 2.22
CA ILE A 39 9.51 -9.07 3.11
C ILE A 39 9.96 -10.23 2.21
N THR A 40 11.27 -10.39 2.08
CA THR A 40 11.84 -11.46 1.28
C THR A 40 11.84 -12.76 2.08
N GLN A 41 11.66 -13.86 1.36
CA GLN A 41 11.79 -15.20 1.90
C GLN A 41 13.21 -15.41 2.49
N GLY A 42 13.32 -15.83 3.75
CA GLY A 42 14.60 -15.86 4.49
C GLY A 42 15.17 -14.49 4.91
N GLY A 43 14.37 -13.43 4.84
CA GLY A 43 14.70 -12.09 5.36
C GLY A 43 14.56 -11.97 6.88
N LEU A 44 14.75 -10.75 7.42
CA LEU A 44 14.67 -10.49 8.87
C LEU A 44 13.28 -10.87 9.41
N ALA A 45 13.22 -11.79 10.37
CA ALA A 45 11.97 -12.15 11.05
C ALA A 45 11.41 -10.94 11.81
N LEU A 46 10.08 -10.75 11.76
CA LEU A 46 9.40 -9.73 12.55
C LEU A 46 8.92 -10.36 13.85
N ASN A 47 9.46 -9.88 14.96
CA ASN A 47 9.02 -10.29 16.29
C ASN A 47 8.13 -9.20 16.89
N SER A 48 7.60 -9.44 18.08
CA SER A 48 6.67 -8.52 18.74
C SER A 48 7.26 -7.14 19.08
N SER A 49 8.58 -6.99 19.02
CA SER A 49 9.28 -5.71 19.26
C SER A 49 9.69 -4.97 17.98
N SER A 50 9.55 -5.59 16.81
CA SER A 50 9.96 -5.01 15.53
C SER A 50 8.75 -4.69 14.62
N THR A 51 8.92 -3.65 13.80
CA THR A 51 7.89 -3.19 12.86
C THR A 51 8.52 -2.80 11.53
N LEU A 52 7.76 -2.88 10.44
CA LEU A 52 8.15 -2.33 9.15
C LEU A 52 7.39 -1.04 8.87
N LEU A 53 8.13 0.02 8.59
CA LEU A 53 7.58 1.31 8.18
C LEU A 53 7.65 1.41 6.66
N SER A 54 6.51 1.63 6.00
CA SER A 54 6.45 1.88 4.57
C SER A 54 7.34 3.05 4.12
N ARG A 55 7.79 3.04 2.85
CA ARG A 55 8.71 4.07 2.27
C ARG A 55 8.36 5.51 2.59
N ASN A 56 7.07 5.82 2.50
CA ASN A 56 6.54 7.17 2.64
C ASN A 56 6.16 7.49 4.09
N GLY A 57 6.41 6.57 5.02
CA GLY A 57 6.12 6.72 6.43
C GLY A 57 4.64 6.83 6.73
N LEU A 58 3.74 6.36 5.85
CA LEU A 58 2.30 6.46 6.09
C LEU A 58 1.75 5.26 6.86
N PHE A 59 2.33 4.09 6.64
CA PHE A 59 1.85 2.82 7.17
C PHE A 59 2.95 2.06 7.90
N THR A 60 2.54 1.36 8.96
CA THR A 60 3.37 0.46 9.75
C THR A 60 2.75 -0.93 9.78
N LEU A 61 3.56 -1.96 9.58
CA LEU A 61 3.20 -3.38 9.77
C LEU A 61 3.93 -3.92 11.01
N GLY A 62 3.23 -4.65 11.87
CA GLY A 62 3.83 -5.32 13.03
C GLY A 62 2.79 -5.95 13.96
N PHE A 63 3.25 -6.44 15.11
CA PHE A 63 2.34 -6.93 16.16
C PHE A 63 1.87 -5.78 17.04
N GLN A 64 0.56 -5.73 17.30
CA GLN A 64 -0.06 -4.72 18.15
C GLN A 64 -1.00 -5.38 19.16
N ARG A 65 -0.92 -4.92 20.41
CA ARG A 65 -1.76 -5.44 21.51
C ARG A 65 -3.09 -4.71 21.54
N LEU A 66 -4.14 -5.37 21.03
CA LEU A 66 -5.48 -4.79 20.94
C LEU A 66 -6.41 -5.24 22.07
N GLN A 67 -6.07 -6.32 22.76
CA GLN A 67 -6.82 -6.83 23.89
C GLN A 67 -5.88 -7.21 25.03
N SER A 68 -6.43 -7.35 26.24
CA SER A 68 -5.72 -7.47 27.51
C SER A 68 -4.58 -8.48 27.56
N ASN A 69 -4.50 -9.48 26.68
CA ASN A 69 -3.36 -10.41 26.55
C ASN A 69 -3.22 -10.98 25.12
N ARG A 70 -3.62 -10.22 24.10
CA ARG A 70 -3.66 -10.71 22.72
C ARG A 70 -3.09 -9.69 21.77
N SER A 71 -2.05 -10.13 21.06
CA SER A 71 -1.42 -9.37 20.00
C SER A 71 -1.86 -9.86 18.64
N PHE A 72 -2.00 -8.89 17.75
CA PHE A 72 -2.48 -9.08 16.40
C PHE A 72 -1.44 -8.56 15.44
N LEU A 73 -1.16 -9.32 14.39
CA LEU A 73 -0.44 -8.78 13.26
C LEU A 73 -1.38 -7.90 12.45
N GLY A 74 -1.00 -6.65 12.22
CA GLY A 74 -1.81 -5.75 11.43
C GLY A 74 -1.03 -4.63 10.79
N ILE A 75 -1.76 -3.82 10.03
CA ILE A 75 -1.26 -2.60 9.41
C ILE A 75 -2.07 -1.42 9.92
N TRP A 76 -1.38 -0.36 10.34
CA TRP A 76 -1.95 0.87 10.86
C TRP A 76 -1.25 2.10 10.28
N TYR A 77 -1.79 3.30 10.54
CA TYR A 77 -1.15 4.55 10.16
C TYR A 77 0.04 4.85 11.06
N ALA A 78 1.18 5.24 10.49
CA ALA A 78 2.40 5.46 11.27
C ALA A 78 2.25 6.54 12.37
N ASN A 79 1.36 7.51 12.16
CA ASN A 79 1.05 8.56 13.13
C ASN A 79 -0.09 8.21 14.10
N ASP A 80 -0.80 7.11 13.89
CA ASP A 80 -1.89 6.65 14.75
C ASP A 80 -2.00 5.12 14.74
N ALA A 81 -1.46 4.52 15.79
CA ALA A 81 -1.49 3.06 15.98
C ALA A 81 -2.86 2.51 16.43
N SER A 82 -3.81 3.38 16.77
CA SER A 82 -5.20 2.99 17.05
C SER A 82 -6.02 2.82 15.77
N ALA A 83 -5.60 3.48 14.68
CA ALA A 83 -6.22 3.41 13.36
C ALA A 83 -5.75 2.17 12.58
N LEU A 84 -6.06 1.01 13.14
CA LEU A 84 -5.78 -0.30 12.55
C LEU A 84 -6.82 -0.61 11.47
N PHE A 85 -6.40 -0.64 10.20
CA PHE A 85 -7.32 -0.88 9.08
C PHE A 85 -7.21 -2.29 8.49
N TRP A 86 -6.18 -3.06 8.86
CA TRP A 86 -6.07 -4.47 8.48
C TRP A 86 -5.44 -5.32 9.58
N VAL A 87 -5.97 -6.54 9.75
CA VAL A 87 -5.51 -7.54 10.73
C VAL A 87 -5.48 -8.92 10.08
N ALA A 88 -4.32 -9.58 10.15
CA ALA A 88 -4.09 -10.90 9.56
C ALA A 88 -4.73 -12.02 10.41
N ASN A 89 -4.44 -12.05 11.71
CA ASN A 89 -4.72 -13.17 12.61
C ASN A 89 -5.97 -12.95 13.48
N ARG A 90 -7.08 -12.47 12.87
CA ARG A 90 -8.32 -12.14 13.61
C ARG A 90 -8.94 -13.33 14.35
N SER A 91 -8.84 -14.54 13.79
CA SER A 91 -9.39 -15.77 14.39
C SER A 91 -8.46 -16.43 15.40
N SER A 92 -7.15 -16.16 15.32
CA SER A 92 -6.12 -16.79 16.13
C SER A 92 -5.05 -15.78 16.57
N PRO A 93 -5.39 -14.85 17.48
CA PRO A 93 -4.43 -13.91 18.03
C PRO A 93 -3.30 -14.62 18.78
N VAL A 94 -2.13 -13.98 18.82
CA VAL A 94 -0.97 -14.50 19.53
C VAL A 94 -1.02 -14.04 21.00
N PRO A 95 -0.63 -14.87 21.98
CA PRO A 95 -0.52 -14.44 23.37
C PRO A 95 0.54 -13.36 23.55
N ASP A 96 0.15 -12.24 24.14
CA ASP A 96 1.07 -11.15 24.53
C ASP A 96 2.15 -10.84 23.47
N ASP A 97 3.42 -10.85 23.84
CA ASP A 97 4.53 -10.47 22.96
C ASP A 97 5.23 -11.70 22.35
N SER A 98 4.50 -12.81 22.18
CA SER A 98 5.04 -14.04 21.58
C SER A 98 4.84 -14.12 20.07
N GLY A 99 4.47 -13.02 19.42
CA GLY A 99 4.34 -12.92 17.96
C GLY A 99 5.69 -12.99 17.27
N ASP A 100 5.77 -13.84 16.26
CA ASP A 100 6.93 -14.02 15.38
C ASP A 100 6.45 -14.31 13.95
N LEU A 101 7.02 -13.61 12.99
CA LEU A 101 6.80 -13.82 11.56
C LEU A 101 8.12 -14.24 10.92
N SER A 102 8.21 -15.52 10.61
CA SER A 102 9.32 -16.05 9.84
C SER A 102 8.88 -16.32 8.42
N PRO A 103 9.52 -15.70 7.41
CA PRO A 103 9.29 -16.05 6.01
C PRO A 103 9.85 -17.45 5.72
N ASP A 104 9.00 -18.46 5.59
CA ASP A 104 9.39 -19.80 5.14
C ASP A 104 9.44 -19.87 3.59
N PRO A 105 10.36 -20.64 2.97
CA PRO A 105 10.40 -20.94 1.53
C PRO A 105 9.07 -21.35 0.87
N ASN A 106 8.08 -21.83 1.63
CA ASN A 106 6.78 -22.25 1.13
C ASN A 106 5.58 -21.64 1.86
N SER A 107 5.79 -20.92 2.97
CA SER A 107 4.71 -20.36 3.79
C SER A 107 5.09 -19.04 4.48
N ILE A 108 4.08 -18.28 4.89
CA ILE A 108 4.24 -17.22 5.90
C ILE A 108 3.52 -17.73 7.13
N ASP A 109 4.29 -18.20 8.11
CA ASP A 109 3.76 -18.72 9.37
C ASP A 109 3.87 -17.67 10.47
N PHE A 110 2.77 -17.48 11.20
CA PHE A 110 2.59 -16.40 12.19
C PHE A 110 2.92 -16.82 13.63
N PHE A 111 3.32 -18.08 13.82
CA PHE A 111 3.52 -18.68 15.15
C PHE A 111 4.89 -19.35 15.17
N SER A 112 5.79 -18.87 16.03
CA SER A 112 6.94 -19.68 16.46
C SER A 112 6.46 -20.71 17.48
N ASN A 113 7.00 -21.93 17.36
CA ASN A 113 6.79 -23.05 18.28
C ASN A 113 7.57 -22.86 19.59
#